data_AF-A0A7G9GSD2-F1
#
_entry.id   AF-A0A7G9GSD2-F1
#
_cell.length_a   1.000
_cell.length_b   1.000
_cell.length_c   1.000
_cell.angle_alpha   90.00
_cell.angle_beta   90.00
_cell.angle_gamma   90.00
#
_symmetry.space_group_name_H-M   'P 1'
#
loop_
_entity.id
_entity.type
_entity.pdbx_description
1 polymer ?
#
loop_
_entity_poly.entity_id
_entity_poly.type
_entity_poly.pdbx_seq_one_letter_code
_entity_poly.pdbx_strand_id
1 'polypeptide(L)'
;MKKKEQGFTLIEIIVVLLIIGILLAITIPSIMGYVSKAKDAQLLTEARSVLLAAKTKGTQLCANNELSSFDKYIDEIMEESQVDGELISLELNKKKDSSGDFILHINNRYIYYDDEKQSFEVKDKLENAKVAYDRIINTMLTNTKINEIISSYFIDHANANSIDSEGSNYGQPIKEMLNSLGYDTSDISFRIYNANNLRSITISQRITKEMNGQSIQVTRYNFGNNGFDSNNYIKQTGTGKVAIKDGNLAFIDISRTNDWQDVSN
;
A
#
# COMPACT_ATOMS: atom_id res chain seq x y z
N MET A 1 -42.76 40.36 52.76
CA MET A 1 -42.11 40.91 51.56
C MET A 1 -41.96 39.78 50.54
N LYS A 2 -42.68 39.81 49.40
CA LYS A 2 -42.51 38.81 48.33
C LYS A 2 -41.41 39.29 47.38
N LYS A 3 -40.29 38.57 47.30
CA LYS A 3 -39.26 38.79 46.29
C LYS A 3 -39.87 38.48 44.91
N LYS A 4 -39.82 39.45 43.98
CA LYS A 4 -40.09 39.18 42.56
C LYS A 4 -38.86 38.47 42.00
N GLU A 5 -39.01 37.22 41.62
CA GLU A 5 -37.99 36.54 40.82
C GLU A 5 -38.06 37.11 39.40
N GLN A 6 -36.98 37.74 38.96
CA GLN A 6 -36.83 38.21 37.58
C GLN A 6 -36.49 36.99 36.72
N GLY A 7 -37.44 36.55 35.89
CA GLY A 7 -37.20 35.53 34.88
C GLY A 7 -36.45 36.11 33.68
N PHE A 8 -35.62 35.30 33.04
CA PHE A 8 -34.95 35.64 31.78
C PHE A 8 -35.95 35.94 30.67
N THR A 9 -35.64 36.92 29.83
CA THR A 9 -36.45 37.24 28.64
C THR A 9 -36.04 36.39 27.44
N LEU A 10 -37.00 36.10 26.55
CA LEU A 10 -36.72 35.34 25.33
C LEU A 10 -35.69 36.05 24.42
N ILE A 11 -35.74 37.38 24.38
CA ILE A 11 -34.81 38.20 23.61
C ILE A 11 -33.37 38.05 24.12
N GLU A 12 -33.16 38.00 25.45
CA GLU A 12 -31.82 37.81 26.03
C GLU A 12 -31.23 36.46 25.63
N ILE A 13 -32.04 35.39 25.61
CA ILE A 13 -31.56 34.07 25.19
C ILE A 13 -31.20 34.05 23.70
N ILE A 14 -32.00 34.69 22.84
CA ILE A 14 -31.74 34.73 21.38
C ILE A 14 -30.43 35.47 21.09
N VAL A 15 -30.17 36.60 21.75
CA VAL A 15 -28.92 37.37 21.57
C VAL A 15 -27.72 36.54 22.03
N VAL A 16 -27.83 35.84 23.15
CA VAL A 16 -26.75 34.96 23.65
C VAL A 16 -26.47 33.81 22.66
N LEU A 17 -27.52 33.14 22.15
CA LEU A 17 -27.36 32.07 21.16
C LEU A 17 -26.74 32.58 19.85
N LEU A 18 -27.10 33.79 19.42
CA LEU A 18 -26.51 34.43 18.24
C LEU A 18 -25.01 34.68 18.43
N ILE A 19 -24.60 35.23 19.58
CA ILE A 19 -23.19 35.47 19.88
C ILE A 19 -22.41 34.15 19.95
N ILE A 20 -22.94 33.13 20.65
CA ILE A 20 -22.32 31.80 20.71
C ILE A 20 -22.20 31.19 19.31
N GLY A 21 -23.23 31.34 18.48
CA GLY A 21 -23.22 30.85 17.08
C GLY A 21 -22.12 31.49 16.24
N ILE A 22 -21.93 32.81 16.34
CA ILE A 22 -20.86 33.54 15.62
C ILE A 22 -19.48 33.09 16.12
N LEU A 23 -19.30 32.95 17.44
CA LEU A 23 -18.04 32.50 18.02
C LEU A 23 -17.69 31.08 17.57
N LEU A 24 -18.66 30.16 17.59
CA LEU A 24 -18.46 28.78 17.15
C LEU A 24 -18.11 28.70 15.66
N ALA A 25 -18.75 29.51 14.80
CA ALA A 25 -18.49 29.53 13.36
C ALA A 25 -17.03 29.88 13.03
N ILE A 26 -16.40 30.80 13.79
CA ILE A 26 -15.00 31.18 13.60
C ILE A 26 -14.04 30.18 14.28
N THR A 27 -14.45 29.64 15.44
CA THR A 27 -13.58 28.81 16.30
C THR A 27 -13.44 27.37 15.80
N ILE A 28 -14.49 26.76 15.24
CA ILE A 28 -14.44 25.35 14.82
C ILE A 28 -13.36 25.11 13.73
N PRO A 29 -13.29 25.90 12.63
CA PRO A 29 -12.28 25.68 11.59
C PRO A 29 -10.84 25.81 12.10
N SER A 30 -10.58 26.75 13.01
CA SER A 30 -9.23 26.96 13.56
C SER A 30 -8.79 25.79 14.44
N ILE A 31 -9.68 25.28 15.31
CA ILE A 31 -9.43 24.10 16.15
C ILE A 31 -9.14 22.87 15.28
N MET A 32 -9.91 22.65 14.21
CA MET A 32 -9.68 21.51 13.31
C MET A 32 -8.26 21.53 12.70
N GLY A 33 -7.75 22.70 12.33
CA GLY A 33 -6.37 22.85 11.85
C GLY A 33 -5.31 22.52 12.91
N TYR A 34 -5.51 22.95 14.15
CA TYR A 34 -4.60 22.61 15.25
C TYR A 34 -4.62 21.11 15.60
N VAL A 35 -5.80 20.50 15.59
CA VAL A 35 -5.95 19.06 15.81
C VAL A 35 -5.23 18.26 14.71
N SER A 36 -5.34 18.67 13.44
CA SER A 36 -4.61 18.02 12.34
C SER A 36 -3.10 18.10 12.54
N LYS A 37 -2.57 19.28 12.88
CA LYS A 37 -1.13 19.45 13.13
C LYS A 37 -0.65 18.66 14.33
N ALA A 38 -1.45 18.57 15.38
CA ALA A 38 -1.14 17.77 16.56
C ALA A 38 -1.09 16.27 16.22
N LYS A 39 -2.03 15.79 15.40
CA LYS A 39 -2.03 14.41 14.88
C LYS A 39 -0.78 14.13 14.05
N ASP A 40 -0.42 15.01 13.12
CA ASP A 40 0.80 14.85 12.31
C ASP A 40 2.06 14.85 13.20
N ALA A 41 2.13 15.74 14.21
CA ALA A 41 3.24 15.76 15.16
C ALA A 41 3.34 14.47 15.99
N GLN A 42 2.20 13.87 16.35
CA GLN A 42 2.16 12.57 17.01
C GLN A 42 2.70 11.47 16.08
N LEU A 43 2.23 11.40 14.84
CA LEU A 43 2.72 10.44 13.84
C LEU A 43 4.23 10.55 13.62
N LEU A 44 4.76 11.77 13.57
CA LEU A 44 6.21 12.01 13.45
C LEU A 44 6.98 11.58 14.69
N THR A 45 6.37 11.63 15.87
CA THR A 45 7.00 11.16 17.12
C THR A 45 7.08 9.64 17.12
N GLU A 46 5.99 8.97 16.75
CA GLU A 46 5.94 7.51 16.58
C GLU A 46 6.93 7.03 15.52
N ALA A 47 6.99 7.69 14.36
CA ALA A 47 7.94 7.37 13.30
C ALA A 47 9.41 7.52 13.75
N ARG A 48 9.71 8.47 14.65
CA ARG A 48 11.06 8.59 15.24
C ARG A 48 11.39 7.43 16.18
N SER A 49 10.42 6.91 16.93
CA SER A 49 10.61 5.71 17.75
C SER A 49 10.96 4.51 16.86
N VAL A 50 10.24 4.33 15.74
CA VAL A 50 10.57 3.29 14.75
C VAL A 50 11.95 3.49 14.14
N LEU A 51 12.31 4.73 13.76
CA LEU A 51 13.65 5.05 13.26
C LEU A 51 14.74 4.64 14.26
N LEU A 52 14.57 4.95 15.55
CA LEU A 52 15.54 4.62 16.58
C LEU A 52 15.70 3.11 16.74
N ALA A 53 14.59 2.36 16.80
CA ALA A 53 14.60 0.91 16.88
C ALA A 53 15.29 0.30 15.64
N ALA A 54 14.90 0.74 14.44
CA ALA A 54 15.49 0.28 13.18
C ALA A 54 17.00 0.57 13.11
N LYS A 55 17.46 1.78 13.47
CA LYS A 55 18.89 2.12 13.47
C LYS A 55 19.66 1.25 14.46
N THR A 56 19.11 1.07 15.66
CA THR A 56 19.72 0.24 16.71
C THR A 56 19.87 -1.19 16.21
N LYS A 57 18.79 -1.81 15.73
CA LYS A 57 18.81 -3.17 15.19
C LYS A 57 19.74 -3.31 13.98
N GLY A 58 19.70 -2.36 13.05
CA GLY A 58 20.58 -2.35 11.88
C GLY A 58 22.07 -2.33 12.27
N THR A 59 22.46 -1.50 13.24
CA THR A 59 23.87 -1.47 13.71
C THR A 59 24.28 -2.76 14.42
N GLN A 60 23.39 -3.38 15.19
CA GLN A 60 23.64 -4.67 15.84
C GLN A 60 23.85 -5.79 14.81
N LEU A 61 22.97 -5.88 13.81
CA LEU A 61 23.09 -6.87 12.75
C LEU A 61 24.33 -6.62 11.89
N CYS A 62 24.70 -5.36 11.65
CA CYS A 62 25.96 -5.03 10.98
C CYS A 62 27.17 -5.55 11.77
N ALA A 63 27.20 -5.34 13.09
CA ALA A 63 28.29 -5.84 13.94
C ALA A 63 28.38 -7.38 13.93
N ASN A 64 27.25 -8.07 13.79
CA ASN A 64 27.17 -9.53 13.74
C ASN A 64 27.36 -10.11 12.32
N ASN A 65 27.53 -9.29 11.29
CA ASN A 65 27.52 -9.69 9.87
C ASN A 65 26.21 -10.35 9.40
N GLU A 66 25.09 -9.97 10.02
CA GLU A 66 23.74 -10.50 9.75
C GLU A 66 22.82 -9.47 9.06
N LEU A 67 23.37 -8.34 8.63
CA LEU A 67 22.61 -7.23 8.05
C LEU A 67 21.85 -7.63 6.77
N SER A 68 22.27 -8.69 6.08
CA SER A 68 21.52 -9.26 4.93
C SER A 68 20.17 -9.85 5.32
N SER A 69 19.93 -10.14 6.61
CA SER A 69 18.67 -10.66 7.12
C SER A 69 17.79 -9.58 7.75
N PHE A 70 18.05 -8.30 7.49
CA PHE A 70 17.41 -7.20 8.21
C PHE A 70 15.88 -7.21 8.11
N ASP A 71 15.34 -7.57 6.95
CA ASP A 71 13.89 -7.65 6.71
C ASP A 71 13.18 -8.67 7.63
N LYS A 72 13.89 -9.68 8.14
CA LYS A 72 13.34 -10.67 9.08
C LYS A 72 13.06 -10.10 10.47
N TYR A 73 13.60 -8.92 10.76
CA TYR A 73 13.51 -8.27 12.06
C TYR A 73 12.50 -7.12 12.08
N ILE A 74 11.69 -6.95 11.03
CA ILE A 74 10.65 -5.92 10.96
C ILE A 74 9.69 -6.01 12.17
N ASP A 75 9.22 -7.21 12.51
CA ASP A 75 8.30 -7.40 13.63
C ASP A 75 8.93 -7.01 14.98
N GLU A 76 10.20 -7.41 15.19
CA GLU A 76 10.96 -7.05 16.41
C GLU A 76 11.17 -5.53 16.50
N ILE A 77 11.51 -4.87 15.39
CA ILE A 77 11.67 -3.41 15.33
C ILE A 77 10.36 -2.71 15.73
N MET A 78 9.23 -3.20 15.22
CA MET A 78 7.92 -2.63 15.54
C MET A 78 7.56 -2.85 17.01
N GLU A 79 7.81 -4.04 17.55
CA GLU A 79 7.59 -4.33 18.98
C GLU A 79 8.46 -3.43 19.88
N GLU A 80 9.75 -3.30 19.58
CA GLU A 80 10.68 -2.43 20.33
C GLU A 80 10.30 -0.95 20.26
N SER A 81 9.76 -0.51 19.12
CA SER A 81 9.32 0.88 18.94
C SER A 81 8.06 1.23 19.75
N GLN A 82 7.28 0.22 20.18
CA GLN A 82 5.99 0.37 20.86
C GLN A 82 4.98 1.22 20.06
N VAL A 83 5.08 1.18 18.73
CA VAL A 83 4.17 1.87 17.81
C VAL A 83 3.17 0.87 17.26
N ASP A 84 1.88 1.20 17.41
CA ASP A 84 0.80 0.45 16.76
C ASP A 84 0.70 0.87 15.29
N GLY A 85 1.31 0.08 14.42
CA GLY A 85 1.38 0.35 12.99
C GLY A 85 2.06 -0.79 12.23
N GLU A 86 2.35 -0.54 10.95
CA GLU A 86 2.99 -1.51 10.06
C GLU A 86 4.20 -0.85 9.37
N LEU A 87 5.40 -1.40 9.58
CA LEU A 87 6.57 -1.03 8.81
C LEU A 87 6.52 -1.75 7.45
N ILE A 88 6.08 -1.01 6.44
CA ILE A 88 5.77 -1.50 5.09
C ILE A 88 7.05 -1.83 4.33
N SER A 89 8.07 -0.99 4.46
CA SER A 89 9.36 -1.21 3.82
C SER A 89 10.47 -0.68 4.69
N LEU A 90 11.60 -1.37 4.68
CA LEU A 90 12.81 -0.98 5.38
C LEU A 90 13.99 -1.24 4.46
N GLU A 91 14.75 -0.21 4.12
CA GLU A 91 15.94 -0.35 3.29
C GLU A 91 17.20 -0.24 4.15
N LEU A 92 18.33 -0.67 3.59
CA LEU A 92 19.65 -0.38 4.14
C LEU A 92 20.09 1.01 3.69
N ASN A 93 20.84 1.71 4.54
CA ASN A 93 21.44 2.97 4.12
C ASN A 93 22.50 2.75 3.02
N LYS A 94 22.93 3.84 2.39
CA LYS A 94 23.92 3.78 1.28
C LYS A 94 25.25 3.11 1.67
N LYS A 95 25.66 3.23 2.94
CA LYS A 95 26.88 2.60 3.45
C LYS A 95 26.71 1.11 3.72
N LYS A 96 25.48 0.61 3.73
CA LYS A 96 25.10 -0.76 4.10
C LYS A 96 25.66 -1.13 5.49
N ASP A 97 25.53 -0.21 6.44
CA ASP A 97 25.98 -0.40 7.83
C ASP A 97 24.84 -0.20 8.87
N SER A 98 23.64 0.21 8.43
CA SER A 98 22.46 0.40 9.27
C SER A 98 21.18 0.50 8.41
N SER A 99 20.04 0.80 9.05
CA SER A 99 18.79 1.14 8.35
C SER A 99 18.93 2.41 7.53
N GLY A 100 18.20 2.48 6.42
CA GLY A 100 18.08 3.62 5.52
C GLY A 100 16.64 4.09 5.45
N ASP A 101 16.17 4.30 4.23
CA ASP A 101 14.81 4.76 3.94
C ASP A 101 13.78 3.73 4.43
N PHE A 102 12.63 4.21 4.91
CA PHE A 102 11.54 3.33 5.29
C PHE A 102 10.18 3.97 5.06
N ILE A 103 9.17 3.11 4.98
CA ILE A 103 7.76 3.51 4.88
C ILE A 103 7.00 2.86 6.02
N LEU A 104 6.28 3.67 6.78
CA LEU A 104 5.51 3.26 7.94
C LEU A 104 4.04 3.62 7.73
N HIS A 105 3.13 2.73 8.11
CA HIS A 105 1.70 2.98 8.05
C HIS A 105 1.08 2.96 9.44
N ILE A 106 0.53 4.10 9.83
CA ILE A 106 -0.09 4.34 11.14
C ILE A 106 -1.35 5.16 10.90
N ASN A 107 -2.46 4.80 11.55
CA ASN A 107 -3.68 5.61 11.56
C ASN A 107 -4.15 6.03 10.16
N ASN A 108 -4.05 5.13 9.16
CA ASN A 108 -4.42 5.37 7.76
C ASN A 108 -3.60 6.47 7.06
N ARG A 109 -2.37 6.69 7.52
CA ARG A 109 -1.39 7.62 6.94
C ARG A 109 -0.08 6.88 6.70
N TYR A 110 0.61 7.26 5.63
CA TYR A 110 1.92 6.72 5.28
C TYR A 110 2.99 7.74 5.64
N ILE A 111 4.00 7.32 6.39
CA ILE A 111 5.13 8.14 6.79
C ILE A 111 6.36 7.61 6.06
N TYR A 112 6.98 8.46 5.27
CA TYR A 112 8.21 8.20 4.54
C TYR A 112 9.37 8.82 5.31
N TYR A 113 10.40 8.04 5.56
CA TYR A 113 11.67 8.54 6.06
C TYR A 113 12.72 8.46 4.95
N ASP A 114 13.39 9.58 4.70
CA ASP A 114 14.52 9.71 3.78
C ASP A 114 15.80 9.84 4.63
N ASP A 115 16.68 8.83 4.56
CA ASP A 115 17.87 8.77 5.39
C ASP A 115 18.93 9.79 5.00
N GLU A 116 19.00 10.16 3.73
CA GLU A 116 19.97 11.14 3.24
C GLU A 116 19.61 12.56 3.66
N LYS A 117 18.33 12.90 3.54
CA LYS A 117 17.79 14.21 3.92
C LYS A 117 17.48 14.29 5.41
N GLN A 118 17.46 13.15 6.12
CA GLN A 118 17.03 13.01 7.51
C GLN A 118 15.65 13.66 7.75
N SER A 119 14.72 13.41 6.84
CA SER A 119 13.42 14.07 6.81
C SER A 119 12.28 13.07 6.75
N PHE A 120 11.15 13.45 7.35
CA PHE A 120 9.90 12.70 7.30
C PHE A 120 8.89 13.41 6.41
N GLU A 121 8.14 12.64 5.64
CA GLU A 121 6.99 13.12 4.87
C GLU A 121 5.77 12.26 5.17
N VAL A 122 4.62 12.89 5.43
CA VAL A 122 3.36 12.19 5.71
C VAL A 122 2.44 12.32 4.49
N LYS A 123 1.92 11.18 4.03
CA LYS A 123 1.04 11.06 2.86
C LYS A 123 -0.25 10.34 3.22
N ASP A 124 -1.30 10.61 2.45
CA ASP A 124 -2.59 9.91 2.52
C ASP A 124 -2.59 8.57 1.76
N LYS A 125 -1.69 8.40 0.80
CA LYS A 125 -1.61 7.21 -0.06
C LYS A 125 -0.17 6.71 -0.14
N LEU A 126 -0.04 5.41 -0.38
CA LEU A 126 1.23 4.77 -0.71
C LEU A 126 1.62 5.12 -2.15
N GLU A 127 2.57 6.04 -2.32
CA GLU A 127 3.08 6.50 -3.63
C GLU A 127 4.17 5.59 -4.22
N ASN A 128 4.78 4.69 -3.43
CA ASN A 128 5.83 3.79 -3.94
C ASN A 128 5.19 2.58 -4.63
N ALA A 129 5.07 2.65 -5.95
CA ALA A 129 4.43 1.62 -6.77
C ALA A 129 5.06 0.23 -6.60
N LYS A 130 6.39 0.13 -6.49
CA LYS A 130 7.07 -1.16 -6.32
C LYS A 130 6.66 -1.81 -4.99
N VAL A 131 6.73 -1.06 -3.90
CA VAL A 131 6.32 -1.54 -2.57
C VAL A 131 4.83 -1.88 -2.53
N ALA A 132 3.99 -1.05 -3.16
CA ALA A 132 2.56 -1.32 -3.26
C ALA A 132 2.27 -2.63 -4.00
N TYR A 133 2.96 -2.87 -5.12
CA TYR A 133 2.80 -4.11 -5.90
C TYR A 133 3.22 -5.34 -5.10
N ASP A 134 4.36 -5.27 -4.40
CA ASP A 134 4.85 -6.38 -3.58
C ASP A 134 3.83 -6.77 -2.50
N ARG A 135 3.27 -5.78 -1.78
CA ARG A 135 2.26 -6.05 -0.76
C ARG A 135 0.98 -6.65 -1.34
N ILE A 136 0.53 -6.14 -2.48
CA ILE A 136 -0.67 -6.65 -3.16
C ILE A 136 -0.45 -8.09 -3.61
N ILE A 137 0.69 -8.40 -4.23
CA ILE A 137 1.00 -9.75 -4.68
C ILE A 137 1.18 -10.70 -3.51
N ASN A 138 1.91 -10.33 -2.46
CA ASN A 138 2.04 -11.14 -1.26
C ASN A 138 0.68 -11.43 -0.62
N THR A 139 -0.22 -10.44 -0.59
CA THR A 139 -1.60 -10.63 -0.11
C THR A 139 -2.37 -11.59 -1.02
N MET A 140 -2.26 -11.46 -2.34
CA MET A 140 -2.90 -12.38 -3.27
C MET A 140 -2.44 -13.82 -3.04
N LEU A 141 -1.16 -14.04 -2.74
CA LEU A 141 -0.56 -15.37 -2.55
C LEU A 141 -0.83 -15.99 -1.18
N THR A 142 -1.03 -15.18 -0.14
CA THR A 142 -1.18 -15.65 1.25
C THR A 142 -2.63 -15.67 1.72
N ASN A 143 -3.50 -14.85 1.12
CA ASN A 143 -4.91 -14.79 1.50
C ASN A 143 -5.68 -15.99 0.93
N THR A 144 -6.20 -16.83 1.82
CA THR A 144 -6.91 -18.08 1.43
C THR A 144 -8.11 -17.83 0.53
N LYS A 145 -8.88 -16.76 0.77
CA LYS A 145 -10.06 -16.43 -0.06
C LYS A 145 -9.66 -16.00 -1.46
N ILE A 146 -8.58 -15.21 -1.61
CA ILE A 146 -8.07 -14.83 -2.93
C ILE A 146 -7.55 -16.08 -3.67
N ASN A 147 -6.81 -16.94 -2.98
CA ASN A 147 -6.31 -18.20 -3.55
C ASN A 147 -7.44 -19.13 -4.02
N GLU A 148 -8.54 -19.22 -3.25
CA GLU A 148 -9.74 -19.97 -3.63
C GLU A 148 -10.40 -19.38 -4.88
N ILE A 149 -10.52 -18.05 -4.99
CA ILE A 149 -11.04 -17.38 -6.19
C ILE A 149 -10.19 -17.72 -7.42
N ILE A 150 -8.86 -17.65 -7.30
CA ILE A 150 -7.94 -17.95 -8.40
C ILE A 150 -8.06 -19.42 -8.83
N SER A 151 -8.07 -20.33 -7.85
CA SER A 151 -8.09 -21.77 -8.10
C SER A 151 -9.42 -22.26 -8.68
N SER A 152 -10.55 -21.81 -8.11
CA SER A 152 -11.89 -22.14 -8.62
C SER A 152 -12.07 -21.67 -10.07
N TYR A 153 -11.59 -20.47 -10.41
CA TYR A 153 -11.66 -19.97 -11.78
C TYR A 153 -10.99 -20.91 -12.80
N PHE A 154 -9.75 -21.33 -12.55
CA PHE A 154 -9.02 -22.21 -13.48
C PHE A 154 -9.58 -23.64 -13.52
N ILE A 155 -10.26 -24.09 -12.46
CA ILE A 155 -11.00 -25.36 -12.45
C ILE A 155 -12.26 -25.26 -13.31
N ASP A 156 -13.06 -24.22 -13.12
CA ASP A 156 -14.34 -24.03 -13.81
C ASP A 156 -14.15 -23.65 -15.29
N HIS A 157 -12.99 -23.06 -15.62
CA HIS A 157 -12.64 -22.60 -16.96
C HIS A 157 -11.35 -23.28 -17.44
N ALA A 158 -11.40 -24.60 -17.66
CA ALA A 158 -10.22 -25.39 -18.06
C ALA A 158 -9.47 -24.89 -19.32
N ASN A 159 -10.13 -24.11 -20.19
CA ASN A 159 -9.52 -23.52 -21.39
C ASN A 159 -8.98 -22.09 -21.16
N ALA A 160 -9.17 -21.52 -19.97
CA ALA A 160 -8.69 -20.18 -19.65
C ALA A 160 -7.22 -20.23 -19.21
N ASN A 161 -6.39 -19.46 -19.89
CA ASN A 161 -4.96 -19.36 -19.59
C ASN A 161 -4.63 -18.15 -18.69
N SER A 162 -5.60 -17.26 -18.45
CA SER A 162 -5.39 -16.07 -17.63
C SER A 162 -6.64 -15.58 -16.90
N ILE A 163 -6.38 -14.88 -15.80
CA ILE A 163 -7.27 -13.91 -15.14
C ILE A 163 -6.63 -12.54 -15.34
N ASP A 164 -7.40 -11.55 -15.77
CA ASP A 164 -6.93 -10.18 -15.96
C ASP A 164 -7.69 -9.26 -15.02
N SER A 165 -7.11 -8.14 -14.61
CA SER A 165 -7.78 -7.22 -13.68
C SER A 165 -8.78 -6.28 -14.34
N GLU A 166 -8.73 -6.13 -15.67
CA GLU A 166 -9.57 -5.21 -16.41
C GLU A 166 -10.74 -5.92 -17.11
N GLY A 167 -11.90 -5.27 -17.06
CA GLY A 167 -13.14 -5.69 -17.70
C GLY A 167 -13.97 -6.69 -16.90
N SER A 168 -15.04 -7.20 -17.52
CA SER A 168 -16.02 -8.10 -16.91
C SER A 168 -15.50 -9.54 -16.82
N ASN A 169 -14.44 -9.71 -16.04
CA ASN A 169 -13.80 -11.00 -15.80
C ASN A 169 -13.59 -11.25 -14.30
N TYR A 170 -12.96 -12.37 -13.98
CA TYR A 170 -12.75 -12.85 -12.61
C TYR A 170 -11.62 -12.13 -11.85
N GLY A 171 -11.03 -11.07 -12.42
CA GLY A 171 -10.16 -10.17 -11.69
C GLY A 171 -10.90 -9.20 -10.77
N GLN A 172 -12.17 -8.89 -11.06
CA GLN A 172 -12.97 -7.96 -10.23
C GLN A 172 -13.17 -8.48 -8.80
N PRO A 173 -13.55 -9.76 -8.56
CA PRO A 173 -13.65 -10.28 -7.19
C PRO A 173 -12.33 -10.19 -6.41
N ILE A 174 -11.19 -10.35 -7.09
CA ILE A 174 -9.87 -10.19 -6.47
C ILE A 174 -9.63 -8.73 -6.09
N LYS A 175 -9.94 -7.77 -6.99
CA LYS A 175 -9.86 -6.33 -6.70
C LYS A 175 -10.79 -5.94 -5.54
N GLU A 176 -12.01 -6.44 -5.51
CA GLU A 176 -12.97 -6.21 -4.42
C GLU A 176 -12.45 -6.74 -3.08
N MET A 177 -11.88 -7.95 -3.07
CA MET A 177 -11.26 -8.51 -1.87
C MET A 177 -10.08 -7.65 -1.39
N LEU A 178 -9.19 -7.25 -2.30
CA LEU A 178 -8.06 -6.37 -1.96
C LEU A 178 -8.53 -5.00 -1.43
N ASN A 179 -9.53 -4.39 -2.04
CA ASN A 179 -10.13 -3.15 -1.55
C ASN A 179 -10.72 -3.33 -0.14
N SER A 180 -11.37 -4.47 0.13
CA SER A 180 -11.91 -4.78 1.46
C SER A 180 -10.83 -4.96 2.53
N LEU A 181 -9.60 -5.30 2.11
CA LEU A 181 -8.41 -5.39 2.95
C LEU A 181 -7.65 -4.06 3.06
N GLY A 182 -8.16 -2.98 2.47
CA GLY A 182 -7.58 -1.63 2.56
C GLY A 182 -6.57 -1.29 1.47
N TYR A 183 -6.40 -2.12 0.43
CA TYR A 183 -5.55 -1.78 -0.72
C TYR A 183 -6.30 -0.90 -1.71
N ASP A 184 -5.68 0.19 -2.17
CA ASP A 184 -6.21 0.96 -3.30
C ASP A 184 -5.83 0.27 -4.62
N THR A 185 -6.82 -0.37 -5.26
CA THR A 185 -6.62 -1.05 -6.54
C THR A 185 -7.01 -0.20 -7.77
N SER A 186 -7.38 1.08 -7.59
CA SER A 186 -7.89 1.92 -8.68
C SER A 186 -6.84 2.22 -9.75
N ASP A 187 -5.57 2.26 -9.33
CA ASP A 187 -4.45 2.75 -10.14
C ASP A 187 -3.54 1.61 -10.62
N ILE A 188 -4.00 0.36 -10.48
CA ILE A 188 -3.24 -0.83 -10.86
C ILE A 188 -4.01 -1.74 -11.81
N SER A 189 -3.23 -2.49 -12.59
CA SER A 189 -3.72 -3.63 -13.33
C SER A 189 -2.81 -4.82 -13.12
N PHE A 190 -3.38 -6.02 -13.10
CA PHE A 190 -2.64 -7.26 -12.95
C PHE A 190 -3.16 -8.33 -13.90
N ARG A 191 -2.32 -9.33 -14.17
CA ARG A 191 -2.66 -10.54 -14.93
C ARG A 191 -2.07 -11.75 -14.23
N ILE A 192 -2.92 -12.72 -13.94
CA ILE A 192 -2.53 -14.04 -13.44
C ILE A 192 -2.56 -14.97 -14.65
N TYR A 193 -1.42 -15.54 -14.98
CA TYR A 193 -1.24 -16.46 -16.10
C TYR A 193 -0.95 -17.86 -15.59
N ASN A 194 -1.64 -18.86 -16.15
CA ASN A 194 -1.49 -20.26 -15.77
C ASN A 194 -1.72 -21.15 -17.01
N ALA A 195 -0.68 -21.34 -17.82
CA ALA A 195 -0.74 -22.23 -18.99
C ALA A 195 0.67 -22.62 -19.46
N ASN A 196 0.77 -23.68 -20.26
CA ASN A 196 2.03 -24.13 -20.88
C ASN A 196 3.18 -24.34 -19.89
N ASN A 197 2.88 -24.89 -18.71
CA ASN A 197 3.82 -25.05 -17.60
C ASN A 197 4.43 -23.72 -17.10
N LEU A 198 3.80 -22.59 -17.36
CA LEU A 198 4.22 -21.30 -16.86
C LEU A 198 3.11 -20.69 -16.00
N ARG A 199 3.44 -20.45 -14.73
CA ARG A 199 2.62 -19.68 -13.81
C ARG A 199 3.29 -18.37 -13.49
N SER A 200 2.57 -17.27 -13.66
CA SER A 200 3.07 -15.95 -13.31
C SER A 200 1.97 -14.99 -12.92
N ILE A 201 2.31 -14.01 -12.09
CA ILE A 201 1.47 -12.84 -11.87
C ILE A 201 2.24 -11.62 -12.35
N THR A 202 1.65 -10.82 -13.22
CA THR A 202 2.18 -9.52 -13.61
C THR A 202 1.32 -8.42 -13.02
N ILE A 203 1.97 -7.30 -12.66
CA ILE A 203 1.32 -6.12 -12.12
C ILE A 203 1.99 -4.87 -12.68
N SER A 204 1.19 -3.83 -12.92
CA SER A 204 1.60 -2.56 -13.48
C SER A 204 0.68 -1.43 -13.03
N GLN A 205 0.98 -0.21 -13.49
CA GLN A 205 0.01 0.87 -13.48
C GLN A 205 -1.29 0.44 -14.18
N ARG A 206 -2.39 1.12 -13.87
CA ARG A 206 -3.68 0.87 -14.51
C ARG A 206 -3.55 0.96 -16.03
N ILE A 207 -4.07 -0.05 -16.72
CA ILE A 207 -4.17 -0.07 -18.18
C ILE A 207 -5.61 0.17 -18.61
N THR A 208 -5.77 0.74 -19.79
CA THR A 208 -7.08 1.03 -20.39
C THR A 208 -7.08 0.63 -21.86
N LYS A 209 -8.26 0.57 -22.49
CA LYS A 209 -8.37 0.18 -23.91
C LYS A 209 -7.72 1.19 -24.85
N GLU A 210 -7.66 2.46 -24.43
CA GLU A 210 -7.05 3.57 -25.14
C GLU A 210 -5.52 3.42 -25.24
N MET A 211 -4.92 2.60 -24.37
CA MET A 211 -3.48 2.34 -24.34
C MET A 211 -3.05 1.21 -25.29
N ASN A 212 -3.94 0.66 -26.12
CA ASN A 212 -3.62 -0.45 -27.01
C ASN A 212 -2.33 -0.21 -27.82
N GLY A 213 -1.41 -1.18 -27.76
CA GLY A 213 -0.11 -1.16 -28.42
C GLY A 213 0.99 -0.39 -27.67
N GLN A 214 0.67 0.36 -26.61
CA GLN A 214 1.65 1.07 -25.79
C GLN A 214 2.49 0.10 -24.97
N SER A 215 3.78 0.43 -24.83
CA SER A 215 4.71 -0.26 -23.94
C SER A 215 4.62 0.34 -22.53
N ILE A 216 4.57 -0.52 -21.51
CA ILE A 216 4.50 -0.14 -20.11
C ILE A 216 5.50 -0.94 -19.27
N GLN A 217 5.95 -0.36 -18.16
CA GLN A 217 6.74 -1.08 -17.17
C GLN A 217 5.85 -2.09 -16.42
N VAL A 218 6.36 -3.30 -16.25
CA VAL A 218 5.66 -4.39 -15.58
C VAL A 218 6.58 -5.07 -14.58
N THR A 219 6.04 -5.46 -13.44
CA THR A 219 6.69 -6.39 -12.51
C THR A 219 6.05 -7.75 -12.67
N ARG A 220 6.87 -8.79 -12.85
CA ARG A 220 6.47 -10.18 -12.98
C ARG A 220 6.98 -11.00 -11.81
N TYR A 221 6.09 -11.82 -11.28
CA TYR A 221 6.36 -12.86 -10.29
C TYR A 221 6.24 -14.19 -11.02
N ASN A 222 7.38 -14.81 -11.34
CA ASN A 222 7.44 -16.02 -12.16
C ASN A 222 7.63 -17.27 -11.29
N PHE A 223 6.62 -18.14 -11.26
CA PHE A 223 6.60 -19.37 -10.47
C PHE A 223 7.02 -20.59 -11.31
N GLY A 224 7.25 -20.43 -12.62
CA GLY A 224 7.59 -21.53 -13.53
C GLY A 224 6.52 -22.63 -13.52
N ASN A 225 6.95 -23.88 -13.31
CA ASN A 225 6.06 -25.04 -13.23
C ASN A 225 5.42 -25.23 -11.85
N ASN A 226 5.77 -24.41 -10.85
CA ASN A 226 5.29 -24.53 -9.48
C ASN A 226 3.89 -23.91 -9.34
N GLY A 227 3.18 -24.25 -8.27
CA GLY A 227 1.95 -23.54 -7.89
C GLY A 227 2.23 -22.09 -7.49
N PHE A 228 1.17 -21.29 -7.29
CA PHE A 228 1.29 -19.95 -6.71
C PHE A 228 1.63 -20.07 -5.21
N ASP A 229 2.89 -20.37 -4.91
CA ASP A 229 3.46 -20.46 -3.57
C ASP A 229 4.22 -19.16 -3.26
N SER A 230 3.89 -18.50 -2.15
CA SER A 230 4.44 -17.20 -1.76
C SER A 230 5.97 -17.18 -1.69
N ASN A 231 6.62 -18.33 -1.50
CA ASN A 231 8.07 -18.40 -1.27
C ASN A 231 8.87 -18.90 -2.49
N ASN A 232 8.21 -19.16 -3.62
CA ASN A 232 8.84 -19.83 -4.76
C ASN A 232 8.55 -19.13 -6.10
N TYR A 233 9.06 -17.91 -6.23
CA TYR A 233 9.02 -17.15 -7.48
C TYR A 233 10.32 -16.39 -7.74
N ILE A 234 10.57 -16.07 -9.01
CA ILE A 234 11.59 -15.12 -9.45
C ILE A 234 10.89 -13.79 -9.75
N LYS A 235 11.32 -12.72 -9.09
CA LYS A 235 10.79 -11.37 -9.30
C LYS A 235 11.56 -10.66 -10.39
N GLN A 236 10.87 -10.16 -11.40
CA GLN A 236 11.52 -9.53 -12.55
C GLN A 236 10.78 -8.26 -12.96
N THR A 237 11.53 -7.26 -13.43
CA THR A 237 10.96 -6.07 -14.09
C THR A 237 11.29 -6.08 -15.56
N GLY A 238 10.38 -5.58 -16.40
CA GLY A 238 10.57 -5.51 -17.84
C GLY A 238 9.46 -4.71 -18.51
N THR A 239 9.40 -4.76 -19.84
CA THR A 239 8.42 -4.00 -20.62
C THR A 239 7.30 -4.89 -21.18
N GLY A 240 6.06 -4.68 -20.75
CA GLY A 240 4.87 -5.32 -21.35
C GLY A 240 4.22 -4.42 -22.40
N LYS A 241 3.40 -4.99 -23.28
CA LYS A 241 2.51 -4.23 -24.17
C LYS A 241 1.08 -4.33 -23.70
N VAL A 242 0.35 -3.21 -23.74
CA VAL A 242 -1.10 -3.26 -23.57
C VAL A 242 -1.73 -3.81 -24.84
N ALA A 243 -2.51 -4.88 -24.71
CA ALA A 243 -3.23 -5.51 -25.80
C ALA A 243 -4.72 -5.61 -25.46
N ILE A 244 -5.56 -5.73 -26.49
CA ILE A 244 -7.02 -5.83 -26.34
C ILE A 244 -7.49 -7.22 -26.72
N LYS A 245 -8.24 -7.85 -25.81
CA LYS A 245 -8.98 -9.09 -26.06
C LYS A 245 -10.47 -8.78 -26.21
N ASP A 246 -11.13 -9.49 -27.12
CA ASP A 246 -12.58 -9.43 -27.33
C ASP A 246 -13.10 -7.98 -27.53
N GLY A 247 -12.28 -7.13 -28.15
CA GLY A 247 -12.60 -5.75 -28.52
C GLY A 247 -12.64 -4.73 -27.38
N ASN A 248 -12.70 -5.15 -26.12
CA ASN A 248 -12.91 -4.24 -24.97
C ASN A 248 -12.00 -4.50 -23.76
N LEU A 249 -11.34 -5.64 -23.68
CA LEU A 249 -10.60 -6.05 -22.48
C LEU A 249 -9.12 -5.75 -22.65
N ALA A 250 -8.63 -4.71 -21.97
CA ALA A 250 -7.20 -4.43 -21.91
C ALA A 250 -6.48 -5.46 -21.04
N PHE A 251 -5.35 -5.99 -21.50
CA PHE A 251 -4.51 -6.88 -20.72
C PHE A 251 -3.03 -6.62 -20.99
N ILE A 252 -2.20 -7.11 -20.09
CA ILE A 252 -0.74 -7.01 -20.20
C ILE A 252 -0.23 -8.20 -21.02
N ASP A 253 0.23 -7.94 -22.25
CA ASP A 253 0.92 -8.92 -23.09
C ASP A 253 2.44 -8.83 -22.87
N ILE A 254 3.02 -9.93 -22.37
CA ILE A 254 4.45 -10.07 -22.13
C ILE A 254 5.15 -11.00 -23.14
N SER A 255 4.44 -11.48 -24.17
CA SER A 255 4.99 -12.44 -25.15
C SER A 255 6.14 -11.87 -25.98
N ARG A 256 6.26 -10.54 -26.06
CA ARG A 256 7.29 -9.81 -26.83
C ARG A 256 8.34 -9.14 -25.95
N THR A 257 8.33 -9.44 -24.65
CA THR A 257 9.23 -8.84 -23.66
C THR A 257 10.55 -9.60 -23.64
N ASN A 258 11.64 -8.93 -24.01
CA ASN A 258 12.98 -9.51 -24.05
C ASN A 258 13.94 -8.86 -23.02
N ASP A 259 13.46 -7.91 -22.23
CA ASP A 259 14.25 -7.02 -21.37
C ASP A 259 14.05 -7.29 -19.87
N TRP A 260 13.75 -8.54 -19.50
CA TRP A 260 13.56 -8.91 -18.10
C TRP A 260 14.86 -8.77 -17.29
N GLN A 261 14.79 -8.00 -16.21
CA GLN A 261 15.84 -7.87 -15.21
C GLN A 261 15.39 -8.50 -13.92
N ASP A 262 16.25 -9.36 -13.35
CA ASP A 262 16.01 -9.92 -12.02
C ASP A 262 16.13 -8.82 -10.97
N VAL A 263 15.16 -8.76 -10.07
CA VAL A 263 15.08 -7.77 -8.98
C VAL A 263 14.96 -8.46 -7.62
N SER A 264 15.25 -9.76 -7.54
CA SER A 264 15.55 -10.39 -6.25
C SER A 264 16.82 -9.74 -5.68
N ASN A 265 16.63 -8.94 -4.62
CA ASN A 265 17.70 -8.56 -3.71
C ASN A 265 17.93 -9.69 -2.71
#